data_AF-A0A2U3CEA7-F1
#
_entry.id   AF-A0A2U3CEA7-F1
#
_cell.length_a   1.000
_cell.length_b   1.000
_cell.length_c   1.000
_cell.angle_alpha   90.00
_cell.angle_beta   90.00
_cell.angle_gamma   90.00
#
_symmetry.space_group_name_H-M   'P 1'
#
loop_
_entity.id
_entity.type
_entity.pdbx_description
1 polymer ?
#
loop_
_entity_poly.entity_id
_entity_poly.type
_entity_poly.pdbx_seq_one_letter_code
_entity_poly.pdbx_strand_id
1 'polypeptide(L)'
;MQDPHRNIFFSYQGSRRDQTIQLENNITKALINTLEYSSPIVGRAFVQELGFVIDDQSLQYGLQRNPLSDRSLERNFQMKGLIGIVPEEYKHESPELLKDSLPSQPISSVPDAWIWQDNKLILAFENKIKGKLDKNQLNAHKSLLSRSVTYILKTWEELAKFFVKLIPKLDQGNHQEKVKDLFLIDQFIKYLEMNNLTPFYGFYQSDFDFIVGEDLEQKRMVKKRFKKFINELYQQLPSRYIRKLRYHYVGSLKEPHCWGTFANKPKHLRIDIPHFTFNLRHDGFYVGVNIEGTNAVKKLYNRLKIKQQKFEELIDSLPSQQKIKLYVYPREHIQVSLYYDRTPVIYDLSQSNGLTTIDVNNIIKMARQSIQPNQPKFRFYLCTHYSPSDYRLNDQEFIDHIKKDLDLFWPFYLFITQDHGQS
;
A
#
# COMPACT_ATOMS: atom_id res chain seq x y z
N MET A 1 -29.12 13.66 27.09
CA MET A 1 -29.06 13.51 25.62
C MET A 1 -27.87 12.61 25.30
N GLN A 2 -28.07 11.52 24.58
CA GLN A 2 -27.00 10.57 24.27
C GLN A 2 -25.97 11.26 23.37
N ASP A 3 -24.68 11.11 23.67
CA ASP A 3 -23.62 11.77 22.92
C ASP A 3 -23.56 11.24 21.47
N PRO A 4 -23.89 12.05 20.44
CA PRO A 4 -23.90 11.59 19.05
C PRO A 4 -22.51 11.14 18.57
N HIS A 5 -21.44 11.62 19.21
CA HIS A 5 -20.07 11.20 18.91
C HIS A 5 -19.80 9.73 19.30
N ARG A 6 -20.62 9.14 20.18
CA ARG A 6 -20.47 7.74 20.62
C ARG A 6 -21.24 6.72 19.77
N ASN A 7 -22.08 7.19 18.83
CA ASN A 7 -22.80 6.28 17.93
C ASN A 7 -21.87 5.84 16.79
N ILE A 8 -21.48 4.56 16.75
CA ILE A 8 -20.62 3.98 15.72
C ILE A 8 -21.21 4.08 14.30
N PHE A 9 -22.54 4.17 14.17
CA PHE A 9 -23.25 4.31 12.88
C PHE A 9 -23.38 5.77 12.42
N PHE A 10 -23.06 6.73 13.29
CA PHE A 10 -23.13 8.15 12.96
C PHE A 10 -21.77 8.61 12.43
N SER A 11 -21.64 8.68 11.11
CA SER A 11 -20.50 9.36 10.49
C SER A 11 -20.61 10.87 10.71
N TYR A 12 -19.48 11.55 10.90
CA TYR A 12 -19.44 13.00 10.91
C TYR A 12 -19.79 13.53 9.51
N GLN A 13 -21.08 13.75 9.25
CA GLN A 13 -21.57 14.39 8.04
C GLN A 13 -21.47 15.91 8.22
N GLY A 14 -20.25 16.45 8.12
CA GLY A 14 -20.06 17.89 8.02
C GLY A 14 -20.66 18.45 6.73
N SER A 15 -20.60 19.78 6.55
CA SER A 15 -20.92 20.39 5.26
C SER A 15 -20.11 19.72 4.14
N ARG A 16 -20.69 19.52 2.94
CA ARG A 16 -20.05 18.83 1.79
C ARG A 16 -18.69 19.40 1.36
N ARG A 17 -18.26 20.53 1.94
CA ARG A 17 -17.07 21.29 1.54
C ARG A 17 -15.74 20.72 2.01
N ASP A 18 -15.70 19.81 2.99
CA ASP A 18 -14.41 19.18 3.38
C ASP A 18 -14.51 17.69 3.73
N GLN A 19 -14.40 16.84 2.71
CA GLN A 19 -14.38 15.38 2.87
C GLN A 19 -13.14 14.88 3.62
N THR A 20 -12.03 15.62 3.59
CA THR A 20 -10.79 15.17 4.24
C THR A 20 -10.93 15.31 5.75
N ILE A 21 -11.37 16.48 6.24
CA ILE A 21 -11.61 16.71 7.67
C ILE A 21 -12.65 15.71 8.22
N GLN A 22 -13.70 15.40 7.47
CA GLN A 22 -14.68 14.39 7.88
C GLN A 22 -14.05 13.00 8.05
N LEU A 23 -13.21 12.61 7.10
CA LEU A 23 -12.52 11.34 7.15
C LEU A 23 -11.52 11.29 8.32
N GLU A 24 -10.81 12.39 8.59
CA GLU A 24 -9.93 12.53 9.76
C GLU A 24 -10.71 12.28 11.05
N ASN A 25 -11.80 13.01 11.27
CA ASN A 25 -12.64 12.86 12.46
C ASN A 25 -13.23 11.45 12.61
N ASN A 26 -13.65 10.83 11.49
CA ASN A 26 -14.21 9.48 11.52
C ASN A 26 -13.14 8.44 11.89
N ILE A 27 -11.90 8.60 11.42
CA ILE A 27 -10.80 7.70 11.77
C ILE A 27 -10.40 7.88 13.24
N THR A 28 -10.32 9.11 13.74
CA THR A 28 -10.10 9.37 15.18
C THR A 28 -11.18 8.71 16.03
N LYS A 29 -12.44 8.90 15.66
CA LYS A 29 -13.58 8.29 16.34
C LYS A 29 -13.51 6.76 16.29
N ALA A 30 -13.12 6.18 15.15
CA ALA A 30 -12.94 4.73 15.04
C ALA A 30 -11.84 4.22 15.98
N LEU A 31 -10.71 4.92 16.11
CA LEU A 31 -9.66 4.59 17.07
C LEU A 31 -10.20 4.62 18.51
N ILE A 32 -10.84 5.73 18.90
CA ILE A 32 -11.35 5.90 20.27
C ILE A 32 -12.43 4.87 20.60
N ASN A 33 -13.38 4.61 19.69
CA ASN A 33 -14.40 3.60 19.89
C ASN A 33 -13.78 2.19 20.01
N THR A 34 -12.73 1.89 19.23
CA THR A 34 -12.03 0.61 19.33
C THR A 34 -11.43 0.45 20.72
N LEU A 35 -10.82 1.49 21.28
CA LEU A 35 -10.25 1.46 22.62
C LEU A 35 -11.32 1.43 23.73
N GLU A 36 -12.37 2.25 23.62
CA GLU A 36 -13.44 2.40 24.62
C GLU A 36 -14.31 1.14 24.75
N TYR A 37 -14.64 0.50 23.63
CA TYR A 37 -15.55 -0.65 23.62
C TYR A 37 -14.84 -2.01 23.69
N SER A 38 -13.51 -2.04 23.57
CA SER A 38 -12.72 -3.24 23.85
C SER A 38 -12.59 -3.50 25.36
N SER A 39 -12.01 -4.63 25.76
CA SER A 39 -11.63 -4.86 27.14
C SER A 39 -10.59 -3.83 27.61
N PRO A 40 -10.50 -3.55 28.93
CA PRO A 40 -9.51 -2.62 29.47
C PRO A 40 -8.05 -2.98 29.11
N ILE A 41 -7.77 -4.24 28.81
CA ILE A 41 -6.44 -4.72 28.41
C ILE A 41 -5.97 -4.00 27.13
N VAL A 42 -6.86 -3.80 26.15
CA VAL A 42 -6.53 -3.14 24.88
C VAL A 42 -6.17 -1.68 25.11
N GLY A 43 -7.00 -0.95 25.85
CA GLY A 43 -6.74 0.44 26.22
C GLY A 43 -5.42 0.59 26.99
N ARG A 44 -5.14 -0.32 27.93
CA ARG A 44 -3.88 -0.29 28.69
C ARG A 44 -2.66 -0.56 27.83
N ALA A 45 -2.71 -1.60 27.00
CA ALA A 45 -1.64 -1.92 26.07
C ALA A 45 -1.33 -0.75 25.13
N PHE A 46 -2.36 -0.03 24.68
CA PHE A 46 -2.21 1.15 23.82
C PHE A 46 -1.51 2.31 24.54
N VAL A 47 -1.93 2.64 25.77
CA VAL A 47 -1.28 3.70 26.57
C VAL A 47 0.18 3.34 26.91
N GLN A 48 0.46 2.06 27.17
CA GLN A 48 1.82 1.55 27.39
C GLN A 48 2.68 1.61 26.12
N GLU A 49 2.12 1.35 24.95
CA GLU A 49 2.80 1.52 23.64
C GLU A 49 3.18 2.99 23.37
N LEU A 50 2.44 3.93 23.96
CA LEU A 50 2.79 5.36 23.95
C LEU A 50 3.85 5.71 25.02
N GLY A 51 4.28 4.77 25.85
CA GLY A 51 5.33 4.98 26.86
C GLY A 51 4.82 5.52 28.20
N PHE A 52 3.51 5.47 28.45
CA PHE A 52 2.94 5.87 29.75
C PHE A 52 2.63 4.65 30.61
N VAL A 53 2.90 4.77 31.92
CA VAL A 53 2.60 3.74 32.90
C VAL A 53 1.30 4.10 33.60
N ILE A 54 0.31 3.23 33.53
CA ILE A 54 -0.98 3.40 34.20
C ILE A 54 -1.25 2.22 35.12
N ASP A 55 -2.13 2.44 36.09
CA ASP A 55 -2.61 1.39 36.98
C ASP A 55 -3.84 0.65 36.40
N ASP A 56 -4.45 -0.20 37.22
CA ASP A 56 -5.62 -0.99 36.83
C ASP A 56 -6.95 -0.21 36.81
N GLN A 57 -6.94 1.11 37.07
CA GLN A 57 -8.16 1.91 37.00
C GLN A 57 -8.66 2.07 35.55
N SER A 58 -9.97 2.24 35.40
CA SER A 58 -10.61 2.41 34.10
C SER A 58 -10.14 3.69 33.40
N LEU A 59 -9.76 3.55 32.13
CA LEU A 59 -9.54 4.68 31.23
C LEU A 59 -10.87 5.30 30.83
N GLN A 60 -10.87 6.62 30.67
CA GLN A 60 -11.98 7.39 30.14
C GLN A 60 -11.61 7.96 28.77
N TYR A 61 -12.61 8.14 27.93
CA TYR A 61 -12.47 8.47 26.52
C TYR A 61 -13.37 9.65 26.13
N GLY A 62 -12.87 10.50 25.26
CA GLY A 62 -13.57 11.70 24.81
C GLY A 62 -13.20 12.10 23.39
N LEU A 63 -14.18 12.62 22.65
CA LEU A 63 -14.02 13.11 21.29
C LEU A 63 -14.39 14.59 21.24
N GLN A 64 -13.54 15.43 20.63
CA GLN A 64 -13.81 16.83 20.31
C GLN A 64 -14.43 17.67 21.45
N ARG A 65 -14.10 17.34 22.70
CA ARG A 65 -14.58 18.01 23.90
C ARG A 65 -13.40 18.27 24.81
N ASN A 66 -13.37 19.42 25.47
CA ASN A 66 -12.35 19.68 26.46
C ASN A 66 -12.78 19.12 27.83
N PRO A 67 -12.22 17.98 28.30
CA PRO A 67 -12.53 17.45 29.62
C PRO A 67 -12.07 18.40 30.73
N LEU A 68 -11.14 19.33 30.43
CA LEU A 68 -10.59 20.29 31.38
C LEU A 68 -11.50 21.51 31.61
N SER A 69 -12.70 21.56 31.01
CA SER A 69 -13.65 22.64 31.30
C SER A 69 -14.10 22.65 32.77
N ASP A 70 -13.94 21.53 33.47
CA ASP A 70 -13.99 21.47 34.94
C ASP A 70 -12.61 21.83 35.52
N ARG A 71 -12.49 23.05 36.06
CA ARG A 71 -11.24 23.63 36.62
C ARG A 71 -10.56 22.74 37.68
N SER A 72 -11.25 21.75 38.22
CA SER A 72 -10.70 20.76 39.15
C SER A 72 -9.68 19.80 38.50
N LEU A 73 -9.80 19.54 37.20
CA LEU A 73 -8.96 18.57 36.46
C LEU A 73 -7.63 19.18 35.96
N GLU A 74 -7.55 20.50 35.75
CA GLU A 74 -6.41 21.16 35.11
C GLU A 74 -5.07 21.02 35.87
N ARG A 75 -5.10 20.85 37.20
CA ARG A 75 -3.89 21.00 38.05
C ARG A 75 -3.28 19.69 38.57
N ASN A 76 -4.01 18.58 38.49
CA ASN A 76 -3.64 17.41 39.30
C ASN A 76 -3.11 16.20 38.52
N PHE A 77 -3.15 16.20 37.18
CA PHE A 77 -2.61 15.07 36.41
C PHE A 77 -1.08 14.97 36.51
N GLN A 78 -0.62 13.80 36.96
CA GLN A 78 0.81 13.47 37.11
C GLN A 78 1.53 13.33 35.76
N MET A 79 0.86 12.75 34.76
CA MET A 79 1.39 12.53 33.42
C MET A 79 0.50 13.21 32.39
N LYS A 80 1.14 13.92 31.46
CA LYS A 80 0.45 14.68 30.41
C LYS A 80 1.11 14.39 29.08
N GLY A 81 0.33 13.94 28.10
CA GLY A 81 0.80 13.57 26.77
C GLY A 81 0.07 14.34 25.68
N LEU A 82 0.81 14.80 24.68
CA LEU A 82 0.26 15.28 23.41
C LEU A 82 0.69 14.32 22.31
N ILE A 83 -0.28 13.61 21.74
CA ILE A 83 -0.07 12.55 20.77
C ILE A 83 -0.41 13.09 19.38
N GLY A 84 0.61 13.21 18.53
CA GLY A 84 0.46 13.49 17.12
C GLY A 84 0.37 12.19 16.33
N ILE A 85 -0.64 12.03 15.48
CA ILE A 85 -0.74 10.87 14.56
C ILE A 85 -0.74 11.36 13.11
N VAL A 86 0.21 10.88 12.30
CA VAL A 86 0.38 11.31 10.90
C VAL A 86 0.49 10.13 9.93
N PRO A 87 0.40 10.36 8.61
CA PRO A 87 0.79 9.36 7.62
C PRO A 87 2.30 9.04 7.69
N GLU A 88 2.70 7.84 7.24
CA GLU A 88 4.09 7.35 7.35
C GLU A 88 5.09 8.27 6.66
N GLU A 89 4.72 8.90 5.54
CA GLU A 89 5.59 9.82 4.81
C GLU A 89 5.97 11.08 5.60
N TYR A 90 5.26 11.39 6.71
CA TYR A 90 5.52 12.52 7.59
C TYR A 90 6.17 12.12 8.92
N LYS A 91 6.55 10.86 9.11
CA LYS A 91 7.14 10.33 10.36
C LYS A 91 8.37 11.10 10.84
N HIS A 92 9.25 11.45 9.90
CA HIS A 92 10.51 12.13 10.21
C HIS A 92 10.38 13.64 10.33
N GLU A 93 9.17 14.15 10.15
CA GLU A 93 8.89 15.56 10.36
C GLU A 93 8.69 15.80 11.85
N SER A 94 9.78 15.62 12.59
CA SER A 94 9.85 15.96 14.00
C SER A 94 9.48 17.43 14.13
N PRO A 95 8.58 17.78 15.07
CA PRO A 95 8.41 19.15 15.47
C PRO A 95 9.60 19.55 16.36
N GLU A 96 10.80 19.59 15.78
CA GLU A 96 11.93 20.37 16.31
C GLU A 96 11.55 21.85 16.51
N LEU A 97 10.39 22.25 15.97
CA LEU A 97 9.78 23.56 15.97
C LEU A 97 8.78 23.82 17.12
N LEU A 98 8.60 22.92 18.08
CA LEU A 98 7.92 23.24 19.35
C LEU A 98 8.85 23.95 20.37
N LYS A 99 10.07 24.32 19.96
CA LYS A 99 10.99 25.15 20.75
C LYS A 99 10.53 26.62 20.72
N ASP A 100 10.05 27.06 21.88
CA ASP A 100 10.00 28.44 22.40
C ASP A 100 9.22 29.54 21.68
N SER A 101 8.56 29.26 20.56
CA SER A 101 7.67 30.25 19.92
C SER A 101 6.25 30.13 20.49
N LEU A 102 5.91 30.95 21.48
CA LEU A 102 4.51 31.15 21.87
C LEU A 102 3.73 31.64 20.64
N PRO A 103 2.54 31.08 20.34
CA PRO A 103 1.74 31.54 19.23
C PRO A 103 1.39 33.02 19.41
N SER A 104 1.54 33.80 18.35
CA SER A 104 1.29 35.25 18.36
C SER A 104 -0.19 35.62 18.56
N GLN A 105 -1.10 34.65 18.46
CA GLN A 105 -2.51 34.81 18.80
C GLN A 105 -3.07 33.55 19.49
N PRO A 106 -3.99 33.70 20.45
CA PRO A 106 -4.69 32.57 21.08
C PRO A 106 -5.63 31.93 20.06
N ILE A 107 -5.18 30.88 19.40
CA ILE A 107 -6.06 30.00 18.63
C ILE A 107 -6.76 29.08 19.63
N SER A 108 -8.08 29.19 19.75
CA SER A 108 -8.86 28.17 20.43
C SER A 108 -8.82 26.90 19.58
N SER A 109 -8.04 25.91 20.01
CA SER A 109 -7.96 24.60 19.36
C SER A 109 -8.51 23.55 20.33
N VAL A 110 -9.32 22.63 19.83
CA VAL A 110 -9.84 21.49 20.59
C VAL A 110 -9.16 20.25 20.04
N PRO A 111 -8.46 19.45 20.87
CA PRO A 111 -7.90 18.18 20.43
C PRO A 111 -8.98 17.28 19.83
N ASP A 112 -8.61 16.51 18.83
CA ASP A 112 -9.50 15.60 18.12
C ASP A 112 -10.07 14.54 19.08
N ALA A 113 -9.24 14.07 20.01
CA ALA A 113 -9.63 13.11 21.04
C ALA A 113 -8.82 13.23 22.33
N TRP A 114 -9.32 12.54 23.35
CA TRP A 114 -8.75 12.46 24.68
C TRP A 114 -8.82 11.05 25.25
N ILE A 115 -7.78 10.68 25.99
CA ILE A 115 -7.77 9.53 26.89
C ILE A 115 -7.27 10.01 28.24
N TRP A 116 -7.95 9.68 29.34
CA TRP A 116 -7.48 10.07 30.67
C TRP A 116 -7.82 9.05 31.74
N GLN A 117 -7.14 9.20 32.87
CA GLN A 117 -7.32 8.42 34.09
C GLN A 117 -7.21 9.37 35.28
N ASP A 118 -8.20 9.34 36.17
CA ASP A 118 -8.42 10.30 37.26
C ASP A 118 -7.14 10.78 37.94
N ASN A 119 -6.82 12.07 37.81
CA ASN A 119 -5.65 12.75 38.39
C ASN A 119 -4.28 12.10 38.09
N LYS A 120 -4.19 11.10 37.20
CA LYS A 120 -2.95 10.39 36.89
C LYS A 120 -2.46 10.69 35.50
N LEU A 121 -3.30 10.48 34.49
CA LEU A 121 -2.92 10.59 33.10
C LEU A 121 -3.93 11.43 32.34
N ILE A 122 -3.44 12.31 31.47
CA ILE A 122 -4.24 12.91 30.41
C ILE A 122 -3.45 12.92 29.10
N LEU A 123 -4.07 12.38 28.05
CA LEU A 123 -3.55 12.33 26.69
C LEU A 123 -4.49 13.12 25.78
N ALA A 124 -3.95 14.10 25.07
CA ALA A 124 -4.64 14.81 24.00
C ALA A 124 -4.13 14.30 22.65
N PHE A 125 -5.03 14.12 21.69
CA PHE A 125 -4.71 13.62 20.35
C PHE A 125 -4.95 14.71 19.31
N GLU A 126 -4.00 14.88 18.40
CA GLU A 126 -4.17 15.62 17.17
C GLU A 126 -3.71 14.72 16.03
N ASN A 127 -4.52 14.58 14.99
CA ASN A 127 -4.20 13.67 13.90
C ASN A 127 -4.46 14.24 12.51
N LYS A 128 -3.67 13.75 11.56
CA LYS A 128 -3.86 14.01 10.13
C LYS A 128 -3.86 12.71 9.36
N ILE A 129 -4.71 12.62 8.35
CA ILE A 129 -4.68 11.49 7.39
C ILE A 129 -3.95 11.89 6.11
N LYS A 130 -3.71 13.20 5.93
CA LYS A 130 -2.91 13.79 4.86
C LYS A 130 -2.19 15.01 5.39
N GLY A 131 -0.95 15.21 4.96
CA GLY A 131 -0.19 16.38 5.36
C GLY A 131 0.37 16.28 6.78
N LYS A 132 0.82 17.45 7.25
CA LYS A 132 1.55 17.63 8.51
C LYS A 132 0.62 18.12 9.60
N LEU A 133 1.00 17.88 10.86
CA LEU A 133 0.33 18.49 12.00
C LEU A 133 0.57 20.02 11.99
N ASP A 134 -0.47 20.79 12.31
CA ASP A 134 -0.37 22.24 12.44
C ASP A 134 0.33 22.59 13.76
N LYS A 135 1.46 23.28 13.67
CA LYS A 135 2.25 23.69 14.84
C LYS A 135 1.49 24.60 15.79
N ASN A 136 0.65 25.49 15.27
CA ASN A 136 -0.14 26.39 16.09
C ASN A 136 -1.21 25.62 16.86
N GLN A 137 -1.83 24.61 16.25
CA GLN A 137 -2.75 23.70 16.94
C GLN A 137 -2.02 22.94 18.04
N LEU A 138 -0.85 22.35 17.74
CA LEU A 138 -0.04 21.65 18.75
C LEU A 138 0.38 22.57 19.91
N ASN A 139 0.78 23.81 19.63
CA ASN A 139 1.12 24.81 20.65
C ASN A 139 -0.09 25.21 21.51
N ALA A 140 -1.27 25.34 20.92
CA ALA A 140 -2.51 25.59 21.66
C ALA A 140 -2.84 24.41 22.59
N HIS A 141 -2.74 23.17 22.10
CA HIS A 141 -2.95 21.95 22.88
C HIS A 141 -1.93 21.79 24.01
N LYS A 142 -0.65 22.11 23.75
CA LYS A 142 0.39 22.14 24.78
C LYS A 142 0.06 23.17 25.86
N SER A 143 -0.43 24.35 25.47
CA SER A 143 -0.83 25.39 26.41
C SER A 143 -2.02 24.96 27.28
N LEU A 144 -2.99 24.23 26.70
CA LEU A 144 -4.11 23.61 27.43
C LEU A 144 -3.64 22.57 28.45
N LEU A 145 -2.64 21.76 28.10
CA LEU A 145 -2.11 20.70 28.95
C LEU A 145 -1.05 21.17 29.97
N SER A 146 -0.66 22.44 30.00
CA SER A 146 0.45 23.04 30.79
C SER A 146 1.88 22.79 30.25
N ARG A 147 2.91 23.37 30.88
CA ARG A 147 4.29 23.41 30.34
C ARG A 147 5.00 22.06 30.27
N SER A 148 4.70 21.13 31.18
CA SER A 148 5.35 19.81 31.26
C SER A 148 4.49 18.74 30.56
N VAL A 149 4.63 18.64 29.24
CA VAL A 149 3.88 17.69 28.40
C VAL A 149 4.85 16.88 27.57
N THR A 150 4.71 15.56 27.62
CA THR A 150 5.42 14.63 26.74
C THR A 150 4.77 14.65 25.37
N TYR A 151 5.51 15.05 24.34
CA TYR A 151 5.04 14.96 22.96
C TYR A 151 5.47 13.64 22.33
N ILE A 152 4.54 12.92 21.73
CA ILE A 152 4.81 11.66 21.02
C ILE A 152 4.21 11.78 19.62
N LEU A 153 5.05 11.52 18.62
CA LEU A 153 4.63 11.38 17.23
C LEU A 153 4.56 9.89 16.89
N LYS A 154 3.40 9.45 16.41
CA LYS A 154 3.20 8.12 15.83
C LYS A 154 2.68 8.26 14.41
N THR A 155 2.85 7.21 13.63
CA THR A 155 2.17 7.09 12.34
C THR A 155 0.94 6.21 12.43
N TRP A 156 -0.02 6.39 11.54
CA TRP A 156 -1.14 5.44 11.43
C TRP A 156 -0.66 4.00 11.16
N GLU A 157 0.44 3.85 10.43
CA GLU A 157 1.03 2.53 10.19
C GLU A 157 1.60 1.89 11.45
N GLU A 158 2.24 2.68 12.32
CA GLU A 158 2.73 2.21 13.61
C GLU A 158 1.58 1.76 14.52
N LEU A 159 0.48 2.51 14.53
CA LEU A 159 -0.72 2.12 15.29
C LEU A 159 -1.34 0.83 14.74
N ALA A 160 -1.44 0.69 13.42
CA ALA A 160 -1.92 -0.54 12.81
C ALA A 160 -1.02 -1.75 13.16
N LYS A 161 0.31 -1.58 13.08
CA LYS A 161 1.29 -2.61 13.48
C LYS A 161 1.16 -2.98 14.96
N PHE A 162 0.92 -2.00 15.83
CA PHE A 162 0.67 -2.24 17.25
C PHE A 162 -0.53 -3.17 17.44
N PHE A 163 -1.66 -2.86 16.81
CA PHE A 163 -2.88 -3.67 16.94
C PHE A 163 -2.68 -5.09 16.38
N VAL A 164 -2.01 -5.24 15.25
CA VAL A 164 -1.65 -6.57 14.70
C VAL A 164 -0.79 -7.37 15.69
N LYS A 165 0.19 -6.73 16.34
CA LYS A 165 1.03 -7.37 17.38
C LYS A 165 0.28 -7.65 18.68
N LEU A 166 -0.82 -6.94 18.93
CA LEU A 166 -1.63 -7.11 20.13
C LEU A 166 -2.56 -8.33 20.01
N ILE A 167 -3.13 -8.58 18.83
CA ILE A 167 -4.04 -9.72 18.56
C ILE A 167 -3.59 -11.04 19.21
N PRO A 168 -2.36 -11.55 18.98
CA PRO A 168 -1.94 -12.83 19.57
C PRO A 168 -1.77 -12.79 21.10
N LYS A 169 -1.70 -11.60 21.72
CA LYS A 169 -1.55 -11.42 23.17
C LYS A 169 -2.89 -11.37 23.91
N LEU A 170 -4.00 -11.23 23.20
CA LEU A 170 -5.35 -11.18 23.79
C LEU A 170 -5.89 -12.57 24.19
N ASP A 171 -5.02 -13.59 24.24
CA ASP A 171 -5.40 -14.98 24.48
C ASP A 171 -5.72 -15.31 25.96
N GLN A 172 -5.53 -14.36 26.87
CA GLN A 172 -5.56 -14.60 28.33
C GLN A 172 -6.87 -14.14 29.02
N GLY A 173 -7.99 -14.04 28.31
CA GLY A 173 -9.23 -13.47 28.84
C GLY A 173 -10.48 -14.34 28.69
N ASN A 174 -11.62 -13.80 29.11
CA ASN A 174 -12.93 -14.37 28.80
C ASN A 174 -13.09 -14.48 27.27
N HIS A 175 -13.50 -15.66 26.79
CA HIS A 175 -13.70 -15.92 25.37
C HIS A 175 -14.57 -14.87 24.67
N GLN A 176 -15.65 -14.40 25.33
CA GLN A 176 -16.54 -13.38 24.76
C GLN A 176 -15.84 -12.03 24.58
N GLU A 177 -15.03 -11.61 25.57
CA GLU A 177 -14.24 -10.37 25.47
C GLU A 177 -13.19 -10.48 24.39
N LYS A 178 -12.50 -11.62 24.32
CA LYS A 178 -11.53 -11.90 23.24
C LYS A 178 -12.17 -11.77 21.87
N VAL A 179 -13.30 -12.43 21.62
CA VAL A 179 -13.99 -12.37 20.32
C VAL A 179 -14.39 -10.93 19.97
N LYS A 180 -14.91 -10.18 20.96
CA LYS A 180 -15.27 -8.77 20.78
C LYS A 180 -14.05 -7.91 20.45
N ASP A 181 -12.97 -8.03 21.20
CA ASP A 181 -11.74 -7.25 21.01
C ASP A 181 -11.11 -7.55 19.65
N LEU A 182 -11.04 -8.83 19.27
CA LEU A 182 -10.55 -9.25 17.96
C LEU A 182 -11.39 -8.66 16.83
N PHE A 183 -12.72 -8.68 16.98
CA PHE A 183 -13.63 -8.07 16.00
C PHE A 183 -13.39 -6.57 15.88
N LEU A 184 -13.38 -5.83 16.99
CA LEU A 184 -13.20 -4.37 16.97
C LEU A 184 -11.85 -3.97 16.37
N ILE A 185 -10.77 -4.66 16.77
CA ILE A 185 -9.42 -4.42 16.26
C ILE A 185 -9.34 -4.74 14.75
N ASP A 186 -9.89 -5.88 14.31
CA ASP A 186 -9.92 -6.25 12.89
C ASP A 186 -10.68 -5.22 12.05
N GLN A 187 -11.86 -4.77 12.51
CA GLN A 187 -12.63 -3.75 11.80
C GLN A 187 -11.88 -2.41 11.73
N PHE A 188 -11.20 -2.01 12.81
CA PHE A 188 -10.39 -0.80 12.81
C PHE A 188 -9.22 -0.87 11.83
N ILE A 189 -8.47 -1.98 11.83
CA ILE A 189 -7.36 -2.20 10.89
C ILE A 189 -7.88 -2.17 9.44
N LYS A 190 -8.97 -2.87 9.14
CA LYS A 190 -9.60 -2.85 7.82
C LYS A 190 -10.03 -1.44 7.42
N TYR A 191 -10.57 -0.66 8.36
CA TYR A 191 -10.95 0.72 8.08
C TYR A 191 -9.72 1.60 7.76
N LEU A 192 -8.60 1.41 8.48
CA LEU A 192 -7.34 2.08 8.13
C LEU A 192 -6.81 1.65 6.75
N GLU A 193 -6.91 0.37 6.41
CA GLU A 193 -6.49 -0.16 5.10
C GLU A 193 -7.26 0.45 3.95
N MET A 194 -8.59 0.53 4.07
CA MET A 194 -9.48 1.17 3.08
C MET A 194 -9.05 2.62 2.78
N ASN A 195 -8.46 3.26 3.78
CA ASN A 195 -7.97 4.63 3.73
C ASN A 195 -6.46 4.75 3.43
N ASN A 196 -5.76 3.64 3.17
CA ASN A 196 -4.33 3.58 2.87
C ASN A 196 -3.44 4.11 4.02
N LEU A 197 -3.86 3.86 5.26
CA LEU A 197 -3.19 4.30 6.49
C LEU A 197 -2.48 3.17 7.24
N THR A 198 -2.51 1.95 6.70
CA THR A 198 -1.75 0.80 7.19
C THR A 198 -0.63 0.46 6.23
N PRO A 199 0.41 -0.30 6.64
CA PRO A 199 1.29 -0.98 5.70
C PRO A 199 0.52 -1.81 4.67
N PHE A 200 1.16 -2.17 3.56
CA PHE A 200 0.59 -3.16 2.66
C PHE A 200 0.63 -4.54 3.34
N TYR A 201 -0.53 -5.14 3.61
CA TYR A 201 -0.63 -6.47 4.23
C TYR A 201 -0.85 -7.62 3.23
N GLY A 202 -0.50 -7.43 1.96
CA GLY A 202 -0.81 -8.38 0.90
C GLY A 202 -2.12 -8.09 0.18
N PHE A 203 -2.46 -8.93 -0.80
CA PHE A 203 -3.74 -8.88 -1.51
C PHE A 203 -4.70 -9.91 -0.91
N TYR A 204 -5.96 -9.51 -0.74
CA TYR A 204 -7.02 -10.41 -0.30
C TYR A 204 -7.66 -11.11 -1.49
N GLN A 205 -8.29 -12.28 -1.27
CA GLN A 205 -9.10 -12.95 -2.30
C GLN A 205 -10.11 -12.00 -2.94
N SER A 206 -10.76 -11.17 -2.11
CA SER A 206 -11.72 -10.16 -2.57
C SER A 206 -11.11 -9.14 -3.53
N ASP A 207 -9.80 -8.87 -3.49
CA ASP A 207 -9.18 -7.91 -4.39
C ASP A 207 -9.16 -8.40 -5.84
N PHE A 208 -9.02 -9.71 -6.02
CA PHE A 208 -9.09 -10.36 -7.33
C PHE A 208 -10.53 -10.32 -7.85
N ASP A 209 -11.51 -10.56 -6.98
CA ASP A 209 -12.94 -10.53 -7.31
C ASP A 209 -13.43 -9.10 -7.64
N PHE A 210 -13.04 -8.12 -6.83
CA PHE A 210 -13.43 -6.71 -6.99
C PHE A 210 -12.89 -6.08 -8.27
N ILE A 211 -11.78 -6.60 -8.82
CA ILE A 211 -11.22 -6.09 -10.07
C ILE A 211 -12.11 -6.34 -11.29
N VAL A 212 -12.92 -7.40 -11.26
CA VAL A 212 -13.91 -7.71 -12.31
C VAL A 212 -15.33 -7.26 -11.95
N GLY A 213 -15.62 -6.94 -10.69
CA GLY A 213 -16.91 -6.43 -10.24
C GLY A 213 -17.31 -5.08 -10.87
N GLU A 214 -18.53 -4.61 -10.63
CA GLU A 214 -19.00 -3.32 -11.16
C GLU A 214 -18.77 -2.15 -10.19
N ASP A 215 -18.54 -2.45 -8.91
CA ASP A 215 -18.38 -1.45 -7.87
C ASP A 215 -17.08 -0.63 -8.04
N LEU A 216 -17.24 0.63 -8.40
CA LEU A 216 -16.13 1.56 -8.61
C LEU A 216 -15.37 1.90 -7.32
N GLU A 217 -16.01 1.86 -6.16
CA GLU A 217 -15.35 2.12 -4.88
C GLU A 217 -14.43 0.97 -4.50
N GLN A 218 -14.92 -0.26 -4.63
CA GLN A 218 -14.10 -1.47 -4.43
C GLN A 218 -12.91 -1.49 -5.39
N LYS A 219 -13.11 -1.21 -6.68
CA LYS A 219 -12.01 -1.09 -7.64
C LYS A 219 -11.00 -0.02 -7.24
N ARG A 220 -11.46 1.16 -6.80
CA ARG A 220 -10.58 2.25 -6.32
C ARG A 220 -9.77 1.80 -5.12
N MET A 221 -10.35 1.04 -4.19
CA MET A 221 -9.63 0.47 -3.05
C MET A 221 -8.54 -0.51 -3.51
N VAL A 222 -8.87 -1.46 -4.38
CA VAL A 222 -7.88 -2.40 -4.94
C VAL A 222 -6.73 -1.64 -5.61
N LYS A 223 -7.02 -0.61 -6.40
CA LYS A 223 -5.98 0.23 -7.02
C LYS A 223 -5.14 0.97 -6.00
N LYS A 224 -5.72 1.51 -4.91
CA LYS A 224 -4.94 2.17 -3.85
C LYS A 224 -3.98 1.18 -3.22
N ARG A 225 -4.46 -0.01 -2.83
CA ARG A 225 -3.65 -1.09 -2.26
C ARG A 225 -2.55 -1.55 -3.23
N PHE A 226 -2.88 -1.77 -4.49
CA PHE A 226 -1.93 -2.12 -5.54
C PHE A 226 -0.87 -1.02 -5.75
N LYS A 227 -1.26 0.27 -5.71
CA LYS A 227 -0.32 1.38 -5.76
C LYS A 227 0.63 1.39 -4.58
N LYS A 228 0.12 1.13 -3.37
CA LYS A 228 0.95 1.01 -2.18
C LYS A 228 1.99 -0.10 -2.32
N PHE A 229 1.54 -1.30 -2.73
CA PHE A 229 2.43 -2.42 -3.04
C PHE A 229 3.54 -2.03 -4.04
N ILE A 230 3.18 -1.41 -5.17
CA ILE A 230 4.17 -1.02 -6.19
C ILE A 230 5.18 -0.01 -5.65
N ASN A 231 4.73 0.95 -4.83
CA ASN A 231 5.60 1.95 -4.21
C ASN A 231 6.56 1.31 -3.20
N GLU A 232 6.06 0.45 -2.31
CA GLU A 232 6.87 -0.25 -1.31
C GLU A 232 7.88 -1.19 -1.98
N LEU A 233 7.44 -1.99 -2.95
CA LEU A 233 8.33 -2.85 -3.72
C LEU A 233 9.44 -2.04 -4.36
N TYR A 234 9.11 -0.91 -5.00
CA TYR A 234 10.09 -0.03 -5.65
C TYR A 234 11.11 0.53 -4.66
N GLN A 235 10.67 1.00 -3.49
CA GLN A 235 11.55 1.54 -2.44
C GLN A 235 12.52 0.49 -1.89
N GLN A 236 12.12 -0.79 -1.90
CA GLN A 236 12.96 -1.90 -1.44
C GLN A 236 13.86 -2.50 -2.53
N LEU A 237 13.82 -2.00 -3.78
CA LEU A 237 14.66 -2.55 -4.85
C LEU A 237 16.13 -2.17 -4.66
N PRO A 238 17.07 -3.10 -4.93
CA PRO A 238 18.49 -2.78 -5.01
C PRO A 238 18.79 -1.64 -6.00
N SER A 239 19.81 -0.83 -5.71
CA SER A 239 20.20 0.34 -6.52
C SER A 239 20.46 0.03 -8.01
N ARG A 240 20.88 -1.21 -8.34
CA ARG A 240 21.06 -1.68 -9.73
C ARG A 240 19.79 -1.57 -10.56
N TYR A 241 18.62 -1.83 -9.96
CA TYR A 241 17.32 -1.68 -10.58
C TYR A 241 16.97 -0.21 -10.73
N ILE A 242 16.99 0.55 -9.62
CA ILE A 242 16.63 1.97 -9.59
C ILE A 242 17.38 2.80 -10.64
N ARG A 243 18.67 2.52 -10.84
CA ARG A 243 19.50 3.21 -11.84
C ARG A 243 18.98 3.02 -13.29
N LYS A 244 18.44 1.83 -13.59
CA LYS A 244 17.98 1.41 -14.92
C LYS A 244 16.46 1.48 -15.10
N LEU A 245 15.69 1.46 -14.02
CA LEU A 245 14.23 1.48 -13.97
C LEU A 245 13.78 2.69 -13.15
N ARG A 246 14.15 3.89 -13.60
CA ARG A 246 14.03 5.13 -12.82
C ARG A 246 12.61 5.55 -12.45
N TYR A 247 11.62 4.94 -13.09
CA TYR A 247 10.22 5.31 -12.95
C TYR A 247 9.38 4.08 -12.63
N HIS A 248 8.43 4.27 -11.71
CA HIS A 248 7.34 3.33 -11.50
C HIS A 248 5.99 4.02 -11.73
N TYR A 249 4.99 3.25 -12.16
CA TYR A 249 3.65 3.78 -12.41
C TYR A 249 2.58 2.71 -12.18
N VAL A 250 1.38 3.14 -11.76
CA VAL A 250 0.19 2.29 -11.66
C VAL A 250 -0.95 2.74 -12.58
N GLY A 251 -1.35 1.82 -13.46
CA GLY A 251 -2.44 1.84 -14.44
C GLY A 251 -3.78 2.36 -13.97
N SER A 252 -4.64 2.71 -14.93
CA SER A 252 -6.06 2.95 -14.66
C SER A 252 -6.84 1.65 -14.67
N LEU A 253 -7.90 1.56 -13.86
CA LEU A 253 -8.86 0.45 -13.79
C LEU A 253 -9.87 0.46 -14.96
N LYS A 254 -9.46 0.96 -16.13
CA LYS A 254 -10.34 0.97 -17.32
C LYS A 254 -10.51 -0.45 -17.89
N GLU A 255 -9.61 -1.34 -17.50
CA GLU A 255 -9.57 -2.73 -17.92
C GLU A 255 -9.95 -3.62 -16.72
N PRO A 256 -10.33 -4.90 -16.93
CA PRO A 256 -10.66 -5.85 -15.87
C PRO A 256 -9.42 -6.34 -15.11
N HIS A 257 -8.47 -5.43 -14.86
CA HIS A 257 -7.25 -5.66 -14.12
C HIS A 257 -6.62 -4.33 -13.67
N CYS A 258 -5.75 -4.39 -12.67
CA CYS A 258 -4.83 -3.32 -12.32
C CYS A 258 -3.43 -3.69 -12.81
N TRP A 259 -2.67 -2.72 -13.30
CA TRP A 259 -1.30 -2.97 -13.73
C TRP A 259 -0.34 -1.93 -13.19
N GLY A 260 0.89 -2.35 -12.98
CA GLY A 260 2.02 -1.55 -12.52
C GLY A 260 3.20 -1.76 -13.46
N THR A 261 4.09 -0.79 -13.56
CA THR A 261 5.28 -0.90 -14.40
C THR A 261 6.50 -0.29 -13.72
N PHE A 262 7.66 -0.91 -13.91
CA PHE A 262 8.98 -0.30 -13.66
C PHE A 262 9.71 -0.14 -14.98
N ALA A 263 10.09 1.09 -15.32
CA ALA A 263 10.62 1.43 -16.64
C ALA A 263 11.72 2.51 -16.57
N ASN A 264 12.56 2.59 -17.61
CA ASN A 264 13.60 3.63 -17.72
C ASN A 264 13.10 4.96 -18.30
N LYS A 265 11.81 5.06 -18.62
CA LYS A 265 11.19 6.28 -19.14
C LYS A 265 9.87 6.55 -18.40
N PRO A 266 9.49 7.81 -18.22
CA PRO A 266 8.22 8.16 -17.59
C PRO A 266 7.04 7.77 -18.52
N LYS A 267 5.91 7.35 -17.93
CA LYS A 267 4.76 6.80 -18.66
C LYS A 267 4.12 7.76 -19.68
N HIS A 268 4.17 9.08 -19.46
CA HIS A 268 3.56 10.02 -20.41
C HIS A 268 4.18 9.89 -21.81
N LEU A 269 5.40 9.34 -21.88
CA LEU A 269 5.96 8.81 -23.09
C LEU A 269 5.44 7.37 -23.23
N ARG A 270 4.58 7.14 -24.24
CA ARG A 270 4.12 5.80 -24.64
C ARG A 270 5.24 4.77 -24.41
N ILE A 271 4.96 3.75 -23.59
CA ILE A 271 5.98 2.77 -23.21
C ILE A 271 6.31 1.95 -24.45
N ASP A 272 7.41 2.32 -25.10
CA ASP A 272 7.97 1.69 -26.29
C ASP A 272 9.40 1.22 -26.00
N ILE A 273 9.55 0.67 -24.78
CA ILE A 273 10.80 0.15 -24.23
C ILE A 273 10.50 -1.13 -23.44
N PRO A 274 11.47 -2.05 -23.33
CA PRO A 274 11.38 -3.15 -22.37
C PRO A 274 11.19 -2.60 -20.95
N HIS A 275 10.36 -3.25 -20.16
CA HIS A 275 10.05 -2.84 -18.80
C HIS A 275 9.54 -4.03 -17.98
N PHE A 276 9.50 -3.90 -16.67
CA PHE A 276 8.81 -4.87 -15.82
C PHE A 276 7.33 -4.49 -15.70
N THR A 277 6.44 -5.46 -15.79
CA THR A 277 5.01 -5.28 -15.60
C THR A 277 4.51 -6.17 -14.47
N PHE A 278 3.69 -5.60 -13.63
CA PHE A 278 2.93 -6.24 -12.57
C PHE A 278 1.46 -6.17 -12.97
N ASN A 279 0.72 -7.28 -13.02
CA ASN A 279 -0.70 -7.25 -13.32
C ASN A 279 -1.45 -7.99 -12.22
N LEU A 280 -2.40 -7.31 -11.59
CA LEU A 280 -3.41 -7.92 -10.71
C LEU A 280 -4.68 -8.14 -11.54
N ARG A 281 -5.11 -9.38 -11.67
CA ARG A 281 -6.28 -9.82 -12.45
C ARG A 281 -7.18 -10.69 -11.57
N HIS A 282 -8.37 -11.07 -12.03
CA HIS A 282 -9.23 -11.99 -11.25
C HIS A 282 -8.63 -13.39 -11.05
N ASP A 283 -7.81 -13.85 -11.99
CA ASP A 283 -7.21 -15.19 -12.02
C ASP A 283 -5.84 -15.26 -11.33
N GLY A 284 -5.37 -14.14 -10.78
CA GLY A 284 -4.12 -14.09 -10.06
C GLY A 284 -3.33 -12.82 -10.31
N PHE A 285 -2.09 -12.83 -9.87
CA PHE A 285 -1.15 -11.75 -10.13
C PHE A 285 0.09 -12.23 -10.85
N TYR A 286 0.54 -11.37 -11.76
CA TYR A 286 1.54 -11.66 -12.77
C TYR A 286 2.67 -10.65 -12.65
N VAL A 287 3.90 -11.12 -12.60
CA VAL A 287 5.08 -10.25 -12.64
C VAL A 287 6.04 -10.75 -13.71
N GLY A 288 6.59 -9.84 -14.50
CA GLY A 288 7.54 -10.26 -15.53
C GLY A 288 8.07 -9.14 -16.39
N VAL A 289 8.90 -9.51 -17.37
CA VAL A 289 9.43 -8.59 -18.38
C VAL A 289 8.46 -8.52 -19.55
N ASN A 290 8.03 -7.30 -19.86
CA ASN A 290 7.12 -6.98 -20.94
C ASN A 290 7.85 -6.18 -22.03
N ILE A 291 7.65 -6.60 -23.27
CA ILE A 291 8.20 -5.99 -24.47
C ILE A 291 7.02 -5.69 -25.38
N GLU A 292 6.66 -4.42 -25.44
CA GLU A 292 5.61 -3.93 -26.32
C GLU A 292 6.01 -2.58 -26.93
N GLY A 293 5.37 -2.25 -28.05
CA GLY A 293 5.73 -1.08 -28.85
C GLY A 293 6.77 -1.40 -29.93
N THR A 294 6.76 -0.60 -30.99
CA THR A 294 7.53 -0.85 -32.21
C THR A 294 9.05 -0.88 -31.95
N ASN A 295 9.59 0.06 -31.16
CA ASN A 295 11.03 0.14 -30.89
C ASN A 295 11.50 -0.99 -29.96
N ALA A 296 10.74 -1.31 -28.91
CA ALA A 296 11.08 -2.41 -28.01
C ALA A 296 11.12 -3.75 -28.76
N VAL A 297 10.10 -3.99 -29.60
CA VAL A 297 10.01 -5.22 -30.40
C VAL A 297 11.09 -5.27 -31.48
N LYS A 298 11.42 -4.13 -32.12
CA LYS A 298 12.55 -4.06 -33.05
C LYS A 298 13.88 -4.42 -32.39
N LYS A 299 14.11 -3.96 -31.15
CA LYS A 299 15.29 -4.36 -30.36
C LYS A 299 15.31 -5.86 -30.09
N LEU A 300 14.18 -6.43 -29.65
CA LEU A 300 14.06 -7.88 -29.43
C LEU A 300 14.36 -8.66 -30.71
N TYR A 301 13.70 -8.32 -31.82
CA TYR A 301 13.90 -8.97 -33.12
C TYR A 301 15.37 -8.97 -33.54
N ASN A 302 16.02 -7.80 -33.50
CA ASN A 302 17.44 -7.69 -33.85
C ASN A 302 18.33 -8.52 -32.93
N ARG A 303 18.01 -8.57 -31.63
CA ARG A 303 18.76 -9.35 -30.64
C ARG A 303 18.59 -10.85 -30.84
N LEU A 304 17.37 -11.33 -31.07
CA LEU A 304 17.11 -12.74 -31.35
C LEU A 304 17.80 -13.18 -32.64
N LYS A 305 17.80 -12.36 -33.69
CA LYS A 305 18.49 -12.68 -34.95
C LYS A 305 20.01 -12.90 -34.78
N ILE A 306 20.64 -12.18 -33.86
CA ILE A 306 22.10 -12.21 -33.65
C ILE A 306 22.49 -13.19 -32.53
N LYS A 307 21.66 -13.30 -31.49
CA LYS A 307 21.97 -14.01 -30.24
C LYS A 307 20.88 -15.01 -29.86
N GLN A 308 20.38 -15.77 -30.84
CA GLN A 308 19.34 -16.77 -30.63
C GLN A 308 19.75 -17.79 -29.56
N GLN A 309 20.93 -18.41 -29.69
CA GLN A 309 21.42 -19.41 -28.73
C GLN A 309 21.47 -18.88 -27.30
N LYS A 310 21.96 -17.65 -27.10
CA LYS A 310 21.97 -17.02 -25.77
C LYS A 310 20.56 -16.82 -25.20
N PHE A 311 19.57 -16.53 -26.06
CA PHE A 311 18.18 -16.42 -25.61
C PHE A 311 17.61 -17.78 -25.21
N GLU A 312 17.91 -18.83 -25.97
CA GLU A 312 17.55 -20.22 -25.65
C GLU A 312 18.19 -20.65 -24.32
N GLU A 313 19.48 -20.41 -24.11
CA GLU A 313 20.17 -20.64 -22.84
C GLU A 313 19.51 -19.91 -21.66
N LEU A 314 19.05 -18.66 -21.87
CA LEU A 314 18.32 -17.92 -20.83
C LEU A 314 16.97 -18.58 -20.51
N ILE A 315 16.24 -19.05 -21.52
CA ILE A 315 14.98 -19.78 -21.32
C ILE A 315 15.24 -21.09 -20.59
N ASP A 316 16.26 -21.84 -21.00
CA ASP A 316 16.63 -23.14 -20.39
C ASP A 316 17.14 -22.98 -18.96
N SER A 317 17.65 -21.80 -18.60
CA SER A 317 18.07 -21.47 -17.23
C SER A 317 16.91 -21.17 -16.28
N LEU A 318 15.68 -21.02 -16.78
CA LEU A 318 14.51 -20.76 -15.95
C LEU A 318 14.15 -22.00 -15.13
N PRO A 319 13.77 -21.85 -13.84
CA PRO A 319 13.43 -22.97 -12.99
C PRO A 319 12.12 -23.64 -13.47
N SER A 320 12.18 -24.94 -13.73
CA SER A 320 11.04 -25.75 -14.21
C SER A 320 9.87 -25.82 -13.22
N GLN A 321 10.13 -25.62 -11.92
CA GLN A 321 9.10 -25.69 -10.88
C GLN A 321 8.26 -24.41 -10.72
N GLN A 322 8.64 -23.31 -11.37
CA GLN A 322 7.90 -22.06 -11.29
C GLN A 322 6.83 -21.97 -12.38
N LYS A 323 5.67 -21.38 -12.06
CA LYS A 323 4.55 -21.11 -12.98
C LYS A 323 4.91 -20.00 -13.98
N ILE A 324 5.96 -20.21 -14.78
CA ILE A 324 6.45 -19.25 -15.75
C ILE A 324 5.68 -19.43 -17.06
N LYS A 325 5.14 -18.34 -17.57
CA LYS A 325 4.39 -18.30 -18.82
C LYS A 325 5.02 -17.29 -19.75
N LEU A 326 5.11 -17.66 -21.02
CA LEU A 326 5.42 -16.73 -22.10
C LEU A 326 4.14 -16.48 -22.90
N TYR A 327 3.68 -15.24 -22.87
CA TYR A 327 2.56 -14.78 -23.68
C TYR A 327 3.07 -14.04 -24.91
N VAL A 328 2.59 -14.46 -26.08
CA VAL A 328 2.85 -13.80 -27.35
C VAL A 328 1.52 -13.37 -27.99
N TYR A 329 1.27 -12.06 -28.00
CA TYR A 329 0.03 -11.49 -28.54
C TYR A 329 0.23 -10.91 -29.94
N PRO A 330 -0.57 -11.35 -30.94
CA PRO A 330 -0.83 -10.56 -32.13
C PRO A 330 -2.00 -9.58 -31.86
N ARG A 331 -1.69 -8.30 -31.68
CA ARG A 331 -2.67 -7.22 -31.47
C ARG A 331 -3.13 -6.64 -32.80
N GLU A 332 -4.40 -6.79 -33.17
CA GLU A 332 -4.95 -6.08 -34.32
C GLU A 332 -5.28 -4.63 -33.96
N HIS A 333 -4.99 -3.71 -34.89
CA HIS A 333 -5.30 -2.29 -34.72
C HIS A 333 -6.72 -2.04 -35.25
N ILE A 334 -7.74 -2.16 -34.41
CA ILE A 334 -9.13 -1.86 -34.78
C ILE A 334 -9.56 -0.59 -34.04
N GLN A 335 -9.23 0.57 -34.62
CA GLN A 335 -9.54 1.91 -34.10
C GLN A 335 -8.96 2.25 -32.70
N VAL A 336 -8.82 3.54 -32.41
CA VAL A 336 -7.99 4.10 -31.32
C VAL A 336 -8.47 3.72 -29.89
N SER A 337 -9.64 3.10 -29.74
CA SER A 337 -10.27 2.86 -28.43
C SER A 337 -10.60 1.40 -28.08
N LEU A 338 -10.46 0.43 -29.00
CA LEU A 338 -10.86 -0.97 -28.75
C LEU A 338 -9.80 -1.95 -29.27
N TYR A 339 -8.76 -2.17 -28.48
CA TYR A 339 -7.85 -3.29 -28.72
C TYR A 339 -8.51 -4.58 -28.21
N TYR A 340 -8.91 -5.48 -29.13
CA TYR A 340 -9.16 -6.87 -28.77
C TYR A 340 -7.84 -7.62 -28.91
N ASP A 341 -7.31 -8.12 -27.80
CA ASP A 341 -6.23 -9.10 -27.85
C ASP A 341 -6.81 -10.38 -28.46
N ARG A 342 -6.29 -10.84 -29.61
CA ARG A 342 -6.50 -12.23 -30.05
C ARG A 342 -5.99 -13.16 -28.95
N THR A 343 -6.53 -14.38 -28.88
CA THR A 343 -6.05 -15.41 -27.95
C THR A 343 -4.52 -15.50 -28.04
N PRO A 344 -3.79 -15.19 -26.95
CA PRO A 344 -2.33 -15.24 -26.98
C PRO A 344 -1.86 -16.66 -27.27
N VAL A 345 -0.71 -16.77 -27.95
CA VAL A 345 0.05 -18.02 -27.90
C VAL A 345 0.71 -18.06 -26.52
N ILE A 346 0.33 -19.03 -25.71
CA ILE A 346 0.83 -19.21 -24.34
C ILE A 346 1.78 -20.42 -24.36
N TYR A 347 3.04 -20.19 -24.02
CA TYR A 347 3.97 -21.26 -23.71
C TYR A 347 4.04 -21.37 -22.19
N ASP A 348 3.54 -22.49 -21.65
CA ASP A 348 3.69 -22.83 -20.24
C ASP A 348 5.05 -23.52 -20.04
N LEU A 349 5.96 -22.83 -19.36
CA LEU A 349 7.33 -23.30 -19.14
C LEU A 349 7.45 -24.13 -17.85
N SER A 350 6.36 -24.28 -17.09
CA SER A 350 6.33 -25.05 -15.84
C SER A 350 6.18 -26.56 -16.03
N GLN A 351 5.75 -27.00 -17.22
CA GLN A 351 5.49 -28.42 -17.53
C GLN A 351 6.56 -29.06 -18.40
N SER A 352 7.72 -28.42 -18.56
CA SER A 352 8.77 -28.90 -19.43
C SER A 352 9.54 -30.08 -18.83
N ASN A 353 8.95 -31.28 -18.89
CA ASN A 353 9.70 -32.54 -18.93
C ASN A 353 10.40 -32.74 -20.31
N GLY A 354 10.79 -31.65 -20.99
CA GLY A 354 11.53 -31.69 -22.26
C GLY A 354 10.75 -31.60 -23.58
N LEU A 355 9.45 -31.24 -23.59
CA LEU A 355 8.64 -31.29 -24.84
C LEU A 355 8.05 -29.97 -25.36
N THR A 356 8.08 -28.86 -24.61
CA THR A 356 7.72 -27.54 -25.14
C THR A 356 8.99 -26.76 -25.49
N THR A 357 9.64 -27.12 -26.60
CA THR A 357 10.65 -26.26 -27.20
C THR A 357 9.98 -24.96 -27.63
N ILE A 358 10.35 -23.84 -26.99
CA ILE A 358 9.91 -22.52 -27.46
C ILE A 358 10.39 -22.38 -28.90
N ASP A 359 9.46 -22.18 -29.84
CA ASP A 359 9.81 -21.92 -31.23
C ASP A 359 10.30 -20.48 -31.39
N VAL A 360 11.59 -20.28 -31.13
CA VAL A 360 12.24 -18.96 -31.25
C VAL A 360 12.16 -18.41 -32.67
N ASN A 361 12.15 -19.27 -33.69
CA ASN A 361 11.98 -18.85 -35.08
C ASN A 361 10.59 -18.25 -35.33
N ASN A 362 9.55 -18.84 -34.73
CA ASN A 362 8.21 -18.26 -34.76
C ASN A 362 8.15 -16.92 -34.02
N ILE A 363 8.81 -16.79 -32.86
CA ILE A 363 8.92 -15.50 -32.14
C ILE A 363 9.60 -14.45 -33.03
N ILE A 364 10.71 -14.79 -33.70
CA ILE A 364 11.42 -13.90 -34.64
C ILE A 364 10.50 -13.49 -35.79
N LYS A 365 9.76 -14.45 -36.37
CA LYS A 365 8.81 -14.21 -37.47
C LYS A 365 7.71 -13.24 -37.05
N MET A 366 7.07 -13.47 -35.89
CA MET A 366 6.01 -12.61 -35.36
C MET A 366 6.53 -11.20 -35.02
N ALA A 367 7.72 -11.12 -34.39
CA ALA A 367 8.36 -9.84 -34.10
C ALA A 367 8.66 -9.06 -35.40
N ARG A 368 9.22 -9.72 -36.42
CA ARG A 368 9.48 -9.13 -37.74
C ARG A 368 8.22 -8.56 -38.39
N GLN A 369 7.12 -9.31 -38.38
CA GLN A 369 5.85 -8.89 -38.94
C GLN A 369 5.34 -7.63 -38.24
N SER A 370 5.37 -7.58 -36.90
CA SER A 370 4.82 -6.47 -36.13
C SER A 370 5.54 -5.11 -36.24
N ILE A 371 6.79 -5.14 -36.70
CA ILE A 371 7.59 -3.94 -36.93
C ILE A 371 7.15 -3.24 -38.23
N GLN A 372 6.51 -3.98 -39.15
CA GLN A 372 6.01 -3.41 -40.40
C GLN A 372 4.80 -2.48 -40.15
N PRO A 373 4.64 -1.42 -40.95
CA PRO A 373 3.43 -0.58 -40.91
C PRO A 373 2.17 -1.41 -41.12
N ASN A 374 1.07 -1.04 -40.44
CA ASN A 374 -0.26 -1.65 -40.57
C ASN A 374 -0.34 -3.15 -40.23
N GLN A 375 0.71 -3.75 -39.68
CA GLN A 375 0.68 -5.13 -39.20
C GLN A 375 0.23 -5.20 -37.73
N PRO A 376 -0.31 -6.36 -37.30
CA PRO A 376 -0.62 -6.60 -35.90
C PRO A 376 0.57 -6.32 -35.00
N LYS A 377 0.34 -5.62 -33.88
CA LYS A 377 1.41 -5.34 -32.91
C LYS A 377 1.75 -6.61 -32.14
N PHE A 378 3.02 -6.78 -31.84
CA PHE A 378 3.53 -7.91 -31.08
C PHE A 378 3.74 -7.46 -29.63
N ARG A 379 3.35 -8.33 -28.69
CA ARG A 379 3.73 -8.21 -27.28
C ARG A 379 4.34 -9.52 -26.84
N PHE A 380 5.52 -9.43 -26.24
CA PHE A 380 6.20 -10.52 -25.56
C PHE A 380 6.15 -10.25 -24.06
N TYR A 381 5.55 -11.16 -23.29
CA TYR A 381 5.48 -11.06 -21.84
C TYR A 381 5.88 -12.39 -21.21
N LEU A 382 7.10 -12.41 -20.65
CA LEU A 382 7.62 -13.53 -19.87
C LEU A 382 7.42 -13.23 -18.39
N CYS A 383 6.60 -14.03 -17.72
CA CYS A 383 6.17 -13.72 -16.35
C CYS A 383 5.93 -14.96 -15.49
N THR A 384 5.99 -14.75 -14.17
CA THR A 384 5.50 -15.69 -13.16
C THR A 384 4.02 -15.41 -12.88
N HIS A 385 3.21 -16.46 -12.78
CA HIS A 385 1.80 -16.39 -12.39
C HIS A 385 1.61 -16.94 -10.98
N TYR A 386 1.04 -16.12 -10.11
CA TYR A 386 0.61 -16.48 -8.76
C TYR A 386 -0.91 -16.53 -8.73
N SER A 387 -1.46 -17.68 -8.35
CA SER A 387 -2.91 -17.84 -8.17
C SER A 387 -3.39 -17.13 -6.90
N PRO A 388 -4.66 -16.72 -6.80
CA PRO A 388 -5.19 -16.04 -5.61
C PRO A 388 -4.99 -16.82 -4.29
N SER A 389 -4.97 -18.15 -4.35
CA SER A 389 -4.68 -19.01 -3.19
C SER A 389 -3.23 -18.95 -2.71
N ASP A 390 -2.29 -18.52 -3.56
CA ASP A 390 -0.87 -18.39 -3.22
C ASP A 390 -0.60 -17.17 -2.31
N TYR A 391 -1.60 -16.30 -2.06
CA TYR A 391 -1.48 -14.99 -1.39
C TYR A 391 -1.65 -15.00 0.13
N ARG A 392 -1.60 -16.15 0.79
CA ARG A 392 -1.63 -16.21 2.28
C ARG A 392 -0.27 -15.91 2.93
N LEU A 393 0.72 -15.50 2.16
CA LEU A 393 2.03 -15.11 2.67
C LEU A 393 1.93 -13.77 3.40
N ASN A 394 2.76 -13.56 4.42
CA ASN A 394 2.91 -12.23 4.98
C ASN A 394 3.42 -11.26 3.89
N ASP A 395 3.18 -9.97 4.12
CA ASP A 395 3.53 -8.88 3.20
C ASP A 395 4.98 -8.93 2.71
N GLN A 396 5.90 -9.16 3.63
CA GLN A 396 7.33 -9.18 3.33
C GLN A 396 7.73 -10.41 2.50
N GLU A 397 7.20 -11.59 2.81
CA GLU A 397 7.42 -12.81 2.04
C GLU A 397 6.95 -12.65 0.59
N PHE A 398 5.77 -12.04 0.38
CA PHE A 398 5.28 -11.79 -0.97
C PHE A 398 6.19 -10.80 -1.71
N ILE A 399 6.55 -9.67 -1.10
CA ILE A 399 7.50 -8.71 -1.69
C ILE A 399 8.83 -9.40 -2.04
N ASP A 400 9.34 -10.27 -1.17
CA ASP A 400 10.61 -10.96 -1.39
C ASP A 400 10.51 -12.02 -2.50
N HIS A 401 9.38 -12.71 -2.65
CA HIS A 401 9.12 -13.54 -3.82
C HIS A 401 9.10 -12.73 -5.12
N ILE A 402 8.44 -11.57 -5.12
CA ILE A 402 8.43 -10.70 -6.29
C ILE A 402 9.85 -10.18 -6.61
N LYS A 403 10.68 -9.85 -5.61
CA LYS A 403 12.10 -9.50 -5.85
C LYS A 403 12.89 -10.65 -6.49
N LYS A 404 12.66 -11.90 -6.05
CA LYS A 404 13.28 -13.08 -6.67
C LYS A 404 12.87 -13.22 -8.14
N ASP A 405 11.61 -12.98 -8.48
CA ASP A 405 11.16 -12.98 -9.88
C ASP A 405 11.79 -11.84 -10.69
N LEU A 406 11.94 -10.65 -10.11
CA LEU A 406 12.64 -9.56 -10.77
C LEU A 406 14.09 -9.95 -11.09
N ASP A 407 14.78 -10.58 -10.13
CA ASP A 407 16.14 -11.11 -10.32
C ASP A 407 16.18 -12.20 -11.39
N LEU A 408 15.19 -13.09 -11.42
CA LEU A 408 15.06 -14.14 -12.43
C LEU A 408 14.90 -13.58 -13.84
N PHE A 409 14.06 -12.56 -14.03
CA PHE A 409 13.81 -11.98 -15.35
C PHE A 409 14.79 -10.85 -15.72
N TRP A 410 15.65 -10.42 -14.80
CA TRP A 410 16.65 -9.37 -15.05
C TRP A 410 17.59 -9.65 -16.22
N PRO A 411 18.13 -10.88 -16.40
CA PRO A 411 18.94 -11.23 -17.56
C PRO A 411 18.22 -11.02 -18.89
N PHE A 412 16.91 -11.31 -18.97
CA PHE A 412 16.10 -11.06 -20.16
C PHE A 412 15.95 -9.56 -20.43
N TYR A 413 15.67 -8.77 -19.39
CA TYR A 413 15.65 -7.31 -19.52
C TYR A 413 16.99 -6.78 -20.06
N LEU A 414 18.11 -7.26 -19.54
CA LEU A 414 19.45 -6.87 -20.01
C LEU A 414 19.76 -7.35 -21.43
N PHE A 415 19.36 -8.57 -21.79
CA PHE A 415 19.54 -9.13 -23.14
C PHE A 415 19.01 -8.20 -24.23
N ILE A 416 17.87 -7.56 -23.96
CA ILE A 416 17.19 -6.66 -24.90
C ILE A 416 17.73 -5.23 -24.82
N THR A 417 18.12 -4.77 -23.63
CA THR A 417 18.40 -3.33 -23.39
C THR A 417 19.86 -2.95 -23.45
N GLN A 418 20.81 -3.88 -23.34
CA GLN A 418 22.23 -3.57 -23.55
C GLN A 418 22.43 -3.10 -25.00
N ASP A 419 23.25 -2.08 -25.23
CA ASP A 419 23.65 -1.67 -26.58
C ASP A 419 24.99 -2.34 -26.95
N HIS A 420 25.18 -2.64 -28.23
CA HIS A 420 26.27 -3.50 -28.73
C HIS A 420 27.65 -2.82 -28.82
N GLY A 421 27.82 -1.62 -28.26
CA GLY A 421 28.99 -0.77 -28.54
C GLY A 421 29.75 -0.22 -27.34
N GLN A 422 29.60 -0.80 -26.15
CA GLN A 422 30.31 -0.35 -24.93
C GLN A 422 30.75 -1.53 -24.05
N SER A 423 31.53 -2.44 -24.62
CA SER A 423 32.30 -3.42 -23.86
C SER A 423 33.78 -3.21 -24.11
#